data_AF-A0A7V8LRQ8-F1
#
_entry.id   AF-A0A7V8LRQ8-F1
#
_cell.length_a   1.000
_cell.length_b   1.000
_cell.length_c   1.000
_cell.angle_alpha   90.00
_cell.angle_beta   90.00
_cell.angle_gamma   90.00
#
_symmetry.space_group_name_H-M   'P 1'
#
loop_
_entity.id
_entity.type
_entity.pdbx_description
1 polymer ?
#
loop_
_entity_poly.entity_id
_entity_poly.type
_entity_poly.pdbx_seq_one_letter_code
_entity_poly.pdbx_strand_id
1 'polypeptide(L)'
;MVASTAGNLATELDSLDAEVSRFMGSGWSGGSAGAFTARWYEWYEGAKLVHQGLSQMGALLAGTGETFQGQEAAATANVDAVAEGM
;
A
#
# COMPACT_ATOMS: atom_id res chain seq x y z
N MET A 1 2.64 9.20 -3.90
CA MET A 1 1.35 9.43 -3.21
C MET A 1 0.65 8.12 -2.87
N VAL A 2 0.14 7.34 -3.83
CA VAL A 2 -0.57 6.07 -3.50
C VAL A 2 0.33 5.07 -2.77
N ALA A 3 1.55 4.83 -3.26
CA ALA A 3 2.50 3.94 -2.60
C ALA A 3 2.93 4.41 -1.20
N SER A 4 3.12 5.71 -1.01
CA SER A 4 3.44 6.28 0.30
C SER A 4 2.25 6.18 1.27
N THR A 5 1.02 6.38 0.80
CA THR A 5 -0.19 6.15 1.60
C THR A 5 -0.32 4.70 2.03
N ALA A 6 -0.03 3.75 1.13
CA ALA A 6 -0.04 2.33 1.45
C ALA A 6 0.99 1.99 2.55
N GLY A 7 2.22 2.48 2.43
CA GLY A 7 3.27 2.25 3.44
C GLY A 7 2.92 2.84 4.82
N ASN A 8 2.36 4.05 4.85
CA ASN A 8 1.90 4.67 6.10
C ASN A 8 0.78 3.85 6.75
N LEU A 9 -0.20 3.43 5.95
CA LEU A 9 -1.31 2.61 6.43
C LEU A 9 -0.82 1.29 7.05
N ALA A 10 0.13 0.60 6.42
CA ALA A 10 0.69 -0.63 6.99
C ALA A 10 1.33 -0.40 8.37
N THR A 11 2.13 0.68 8.49
CA THR A 11 2.81 1.03 9.75
C THR A 11 1.80 1.37 10.86
N GLU A 12 0.76 2.14 10.53
CA GLU A 12 -0.29 2.52 11.48
C GLU A 12 -1.12 1.31 11.93
N LEU A 13 -1.45 0.40 11.01
CA LEU A 13 -2.18 -0.83 11.33
C LEU A 13 -1.40 -1.72 12.29
N ASP A 14 -0.10 -1.93 12.04
CA ASP A 14 0.76 -2.75 12.92
C ASP A 14 0.91 -2.10 14.30
N SER A 15 1.04 -0.77 14.37
CA SER A 15 1.08 -0.05 15.64
C SER A 15 -0.22 -0.23 16.43
N LEU A 16 -1.37 -0.14 15.76
CA LEU A 16 -2.67 -0.26 16.43
C LEU A 16 -2.94 -1.71 16.87
N ASP A 17 -2.54 -2.70 16.10
CA ASP A 17 -2.63 -4.12 16.49
C ASP A 17 -1.76 -4.45 17.70
N ALA A 18 -0.55 -3.88 17.78
CA ALA A 18 0.30 -4.00 18.96
C ALA A 18 -0.34 -3.36 20.21
N GLU A 19 -0.97 -2.20 20.06
CA GLU A 19 -1.69 -1.52 21.14
C GLU A 19 -2.88 -2.35 21.64
N VAL A 20 -3.70 -2.86 20.72
CA VAL A 20 -4.85 -3.70 21.07
C VAL A 20 -4.43 -5.02 21.69
N SER A 21 -3.38 -5.66 21.16
CA SER A 21 -2.81 -6.88 21.73
C SER A 21 -2.32 -6.66 23.17
N ARG A 22 -1.66 -5.52 23.43
CA ARG A 22 -1.24 -5.14 24.79
C ARG A 22 -2.44 -4.90 25.70
N PHE A 23 -3.45 -4.20 25.22
CA PHE A 23 -4.68 -3.94 25.98
C PHE A 23 -5.39 -5.23 26.34
N MET A 24 -5.54 -6.17 25.40
CA MET A 24 -6.11 -7.48 25.67
C MET A 24 -5.25 -8.31 26.64
N GLY A 25 -3.92 -8.18 26.56
CA GLY A 25 -2.98 -8.82 27.49
C GLY A 25 -2.99 -8.26 28.91
N SER A 26 -3.69 -7.14 29.19
CA SER A 26 -3.71 -6.49 30.50
C SER A 26 -4.58 -7.20 31.56
N GLY A 27 -5.23 -8.31 31.20
CA GLY A 27 -6.12 -9.07 32.09
C GLY A 27 -7.62 -8.86 31.81
N TRP A 28 -7.95 -8.08 30.78
CA TRP A 28 -9.34 -7.96 30.31
C TRP A 28 -9.81 -9.29 29.71
N SER A 29 -10.93 -9.81 30.21
CA SER A 29 -11.44 -11.14 29.84
C SER A 29 -12.97 -11.23 29.94
N GLY A 30 -13.54 -12.34 29.50
CA GLY A 30 -14.99 -12.58 29.47
C GLY A 30 -15.64 -12.31 28.10
N GLY A 31 -16.96 -12.42 28.03
CA GLY A 31 -17.70 -12.37 26.76
C GLY A 31 -17.50 -11.08 25.97
N SER A 32 -17.43 -9.94 26.64
CA SER A 32 -17.18 -8.64 25.99
C SER A 32 -15.78 -8.54 25.39
N ALA A 33 -14.76 -9.08 26.07
CA ALA A 33 -13.40 -9.13 25.54
C ALA A 33 -13.36 -9.99 24.28
N GLY A 34 -13.96 -11.19 24.32
CA GLY A 34 -14.04 -12.07 23.15
C GLY A 34 -14.79 -11.44 21.96
N ALA A 35 -15.93 -10.79 22.22
CA ALA A 35 -16.69 -10.10 21.18
C ALA A 35 -15.89 -8.94 20.55
N PHE A 36 -15.17 -8.17 21.36
CA PHE A 36 -14.30 -7.11 20.87
C PHE A 36 -13.15 -7.68 20.03
N THR A 37 -12.44 -8.69 20.51
CA THR A 37 -11.34 -9.34 19.78
C THR A 37 -11.77 -9.86 18.42
N ALA A 38 -12.95 -10.49 18.35
CA ALA A 38 -13.49 -10.99 17.08
C ALA A 38 -13.71 -9.85 16.08
N ARG A 39 -14.28 -8.72 16.53
CA ARG A 39 -14.50 -7.54 15.68
C ARG A 39 -13.20 -6.82 15.33
N TRP A 40 -12.25 -6.79 16.25
CA TRP A 40 -10.90 -6.27 16.02
C TRP A 40 -10.21 -7.03 14.88
N TYR A 41 -10.20 -8.36 14.95
CA TYR A 41 -9.55 -9.20 13.94
C TYR A 41 -10.21 -9.05 12.56
N GLU A 42 -11.55 -9.04 12.51
CA GLU A 42 -12.31 -8.81 11.28
C GLU A 42 -11.94 -7.46 10.64
N TRP A 43 -11.88 -6.40 11.45
CA TRP A 43 -11.49 -5.07 11.00
C TRP A 43 -10.03 -5.02 10.53
N TYR A 44 -9.09 -5.57 11.29
CA TYR A 44 -7.65 -5.54 10.99
C TYR A 44 -7.34 -6.28 9.68
N GLU A 45 -7.93 -7.45 9.46
CA GLU A 45 -7.78 -8.18 8.20
C GLU A 45 -8.41 -7.42 7.02
N GLY A 46 -9.57 -6.80 7.22
CA GLY A 46 -10.16 -5.91 6.21
C GLY A 46 -9.26 -4.73 5.85
N ALA A 47 -8.61 -4.12 6.83
CA ALA A 47 -7.70 -3.00 6.61
C ALA A 47 -6.42 -3.44 5.85
N LYS A 48 -5.94 -4.66 6.07
CA LYS A 48 -4.84 -5.25 5.29
C LYS A 48 -5.22 -5.45 3.82
N LEU A 49 -6.47 -5.79 3.52
CA LEU A 49 -6.97 -5.84 2.13
C LEU A 49 -6.96 -4.45 1.47
N VAL A 50 -7.33 -3.39 2.21
CA VAL A 50 -7.23 -2.00 1.72
C VAL A 50 -5.78 -1.63 1.42
N HIS A 51 -4.86 -1.93 2.34
CA HIS A 51 -3.42 -1.75 2.12
C HIS A 51 -2.94 -2.49 0.86
N GLN A 52 -3.33 -3.76 0.69
CA GLN A 52 -2.98 -4.55 -0.47
C GLN A 52 -3.47 -3.92 -1.78
N GLY A 53 -4.72 -3.44 -1.82
CA GLY A 53 -5.28 -2.77 -2.99
C GLY A 53 -4.55 -1.46 -3.33
N LEU A 54 -4.24 -0.64 -2.32
CA LEU A 54 -3.47 0.59 -2.49
C LEU A 54 -2.05 0.29 -3.01
N SER A 55 -1.39 -0.73 -2.48
CA SER A 55 -0.06 -1.16 -2.94
C SER A 55 -0.07 -1.61 -4.40
N GLN A 56 -1.08 -2.38 -4.82
CA GLN A 56 -1.25 -2.78 -6.22
C GLN A 56 -1.46 -1.58 -7.15
N MET A 57 -2.35 -0.65 -6.77
CA MET A 57 -2.57 0.59 -7.54
C MET A 57 -1.30 1.44 -7.62
N GLY A 58 -0.53 1.53 -6.54
CA GLY A 58 0.76 2.21 -6.52
C GLY A 58 1.75 1.61 -7.52
N ALA A 59 1.84 0.28 -7.57
CA ALA A 59 2.71 -0.43 -8.51
C ALA A 59 2.29 -0.23 -9.97
N LEU A 60 0.99 -0.28 -10.28
CA LEU A 60 0.47 -0.05 -11.63
C LEU A 60 0.78 1.38 -12.13
N LEU A 61 0.62 2.38 -11.26
CA LEU A 61 0.94 3.77 -11.58
C LEU A 61 2.44 3.97 -11.82
N ALA A 62 3.29 3.35 -11.00
CA ALA A 62 4.74 3.41 -11.18
C ALA A 62 5.18 2.79 -12.51
N GLY A 63 4.73 1.57 -12.81
CA GLY A 63 5.07 0.89 -14.06
C GLY A 63 4.54 1.61 -15.30
N THR A 64 3.37 2.24 -15.20
CA THR A 64 2.84 3.11 -16.28
C THR A 64 3.76 4.31 -16.51
N GLY A 65 4.22 4.97 -15.44
CA GLY A 65 5.16 6.08 -15.53
C GLY A 65 6.49 5.70 -16.18
N GLU A 66 7.05 4.56 -15.80
CA GLU A 66 8.28 4.02 -16.40
C GLU A 66 8.10 3.73 -17.91
N THR A 67 6.94 3.17 -18.29
CA THR A 67 6.63 2.89 -19.70
C THR A 67 6.56 4.18 -20.52
N PHE A 68 5.87 5.22 -20.03
CA PHE A 68 5.80 6.51 -20.71
C PHE A 68 7.19 7.17 -20.86
N GLN A 69 8.01 7.14 -19.81
CA GLN A 69 9.37 7.68 -19.87
C GLN A 69 10.25 6.94 -20.88
N GLY A 70 10.13 5.61 -20.96
CA GLY A 70 10.82 4.81 -21.96
C GLY A 70 10.38 5.10 -23.39
N GLN A 71 9.08 5.31 -23.61
CA GLN A 71 8.53 5.68 -24.92
C GLN A 71 9.01 7.06 -25.36
N GLU A 72 9.04 8.04 -24.45
CA GLU A 72 9.53 9.39 -24.76
C GLU A 72 11.02 9.36 -25.13
N ALA A 73 11.86 8.68 -24.35
CA ALA A 73 13.28 8.54 -24.64
C ALA A 73 13.55 7.88 -26.01
N ALA A 74 12.77 6.85 -26.36
CA ALA A 74 12.86 6.20 -27.67
C ALA A 74 12.40 7.12 -28.81
N ALA A 75 11.35 7.92 -28.58
CA ALA A 75 10.87 8.90 -29.56
C ALA A 75 11.91 10.00 -29.80
N THR A 76 12.51 10.56 -28.74
CA THR A 76 13.60 11.54 -28.85
C THR A 76 14.79 10.99 -29.64
N ALA A 77 15.26 9.78 -29.28
CA ALA A 77 16.38 9.14 -29.98
C ALA A 77 16.10 8.93 -31.49
N ASN A 78 14.86 8.57 -31.84
CA ASN A 78 14.47 8.44 -33.25
C ASN A 78 14.45 9.80 -33.98
N VAL A 79 13.96 10.85 -33.34
CA VAL A 79 13.95 12.20 -33.92
C VAL A 79 15.38 12.69 -34.15
N ASP A 80 16.27 12.50 -33.19
CA ASP A 80 17.68 12.88 -33.29
C ASP A 80 18.38 12.11 -34.42
N ALA A 81 18.17 10.80 -34.51
CA ALA A 81 18.73 9.97 -35.57
C ALA A 81 18.26 10.40 -36.98
N VAL A 82 17.00 10.81 -37.11
CA VAL A 82 16.48 11.37 -38.38
C VAL A 82 17.11 12.72 -38.69
N ALA A 83 17.32 13.57 -37.68
CA ALA A 83 17.94 14.88 -37.85
C ALA A 83 19.43 14.80 -38.22
N GLU A 84 20.18 13.83 -37.68
CA GLU A 84 21.59 13.60 -38.01
C GLU A 84 21.81 12.95 -39.38
N GLY A 85 20.77 12.30 -39.93
CA GLY A 85 20.80 11.69 -41.26
C GLY A 85 20.44 12.63 -42.42
N MET A 86 20.00 13.87 -42.13
CA MET A 86 19.73 14.94 -43.10
C MET A 86 20.90 15.91 -43.23
#